data_AF-A0A7K6CF38-F1
#
_entry.id   AF-A0A7K6CF38-F1
#
_cell.length_a   1.000
_cell.length_b   1.000
_cell.length_c   1.000
_cell.angle_alpha   90.00
_cell.angle_beta   90.00
_cell.angle_gamma   90.00
#
_symmetry.space_group_name_H-M   'P 1'
#
loop_
_entity.id
_entity.type
_entity.pdbx_description
1 polymer ?
#
loop_
_entity_poly.entity_id
_entity_poly.type
_entity_poly.pdbx_seq_one_letter_code
_entity_poly.pdbx_strand_id
1 'polypeptide(L)'
;GWCPLSPAGAQTTQLLVEPPWTPAVLWDQVTLTCKSSGIFGKTIWYKDKQPWLEEKLNSFLVTRSGTYACHRWDTGLSPTVDVVTVTPVLQVPVQALLEGDTVTLRCRV
;
A
#
# COMPACT_ATOMS: atom_id res chain seq x y z
N GLY A 1 -0.44 14.38 37.06
CA GLY A 1 -0.84 13.11 36.44
C GLY A 1 0.25 12.70 35.47
N TRP A 2 0.69 11.46 35.52
CA TRP A 2 1.76 10.96 34.64
C TRP A 2 1.08 10.36 33.41
N CYS A 3 1.34 10.92 32.22
CA CYS A 3 0.92 10.28 30.98
C CYS A 3 1.90 9.13 30.72
N PRO A 4 1.44 7.86 30.62
CA PRO A 4 2.32 6.81 30.16
C PRO A 4 2.71 7.14 28.72
N LEU A 5 4.01 7.14 28.46
CA LEU A 5 4.55 7.13 27.11
C LEU A 5 3.90 5.94 26.39
N SER A 6 3.17 6.24 25.32
CA SER A 6 2.66 5.22 24.39
C SER A 6 3.82 4.30 24.03
N PRO A 7 3.67 2.97 24.08
CA PRO A 7 4.72 2.09 23.61
C PRO A 7 5.00 2.44 22.15
N ALA A 8 6.29 2.45 21.82
CA ALA A 8 6.83 2.71 20.49
C ALA A 8 5.95 2.10 19.40
N GLY A 9 5.69 2.89 18.34
CA GLY A 9 4.77 2.55 17.26
C GLY A 9 4.86 1.08 16.88
N ALA A 10 3.72 0.39 16.94
CA ALA A 10 3.62 -1.00 16.53
C ALA A 10 4.27 -1.15 15.15
N GLN A 11 5.27 -2.01 15.04
CA GLN A 11 5.89 -2.35 13.78
C GLN A 11 4.84 -3.07 12.91
N THR A 12 4.14 -2.32 12.05
CA THR A 12 3.08 -2.85 11.19
C THR A 12 3.57 -3.06 9.77
N THR A 13 3.12 -4.13 9.12
CA THR A 13 3.32 -4.32 7.68
C THR A 13 2.62 -3.20 6.91
N GLN A 14 3.34 -2.57 5.98
CA GLN A 14 2.81 -1.51 5.14
C GLN A 14 2.94 -1.87 3.66
N LEU A 15 1.93 -1.51 2.89
CA LEU A 15 1.94 -1.67 1.45
C LEU A 15 2.20 -0.32 0.79
N LEU A 16 3.37 -0.17 0.18
CA LEU A 16 3.75 1.02 -0.56
C LEU A 16 3.33 0.89 -2.03
N VAL A 17 2.79 1.97 -2.58
CA VAL A 17 2.38 2.11 -3.97
C VAL A 17 3.31 3.10 -4.66
N GLU A 18 3.88 2.70 -5.80
CA GLU A 18 4.63 3.57 -6.69
C GLU A 18 3.98 3.56 -8.08
N PRO A 19 3.57 4.70 -8.65
CA PRO A 19 3.65 6.04 -8.07
C PRO A 19 2.67 6.25 -6.90
N PRO A 20 2.95 7.18 -5.95
CA PRO A 20 2.24 7.32 -4.68
C PRO A 20 0.90 8.06 -4.81
N TRP A 21 0.04 7.57 -5.70
CA TRP A 21 -1.28 8.12 -6.00
C TRP A 21 -2.38 7.15 -5.60
N THR A 22 -3.47 7.68 -5.04
CA THR A 22 -4.68 6.91 -4.74
C THR A 22 -5.92 7.53 -5.41
N PRO A 23 -6.81 6.71 -6.03
CA PRO A 23 -6.64 5.28 -6.27
C PRO A 23 -5.49 5.02 -7.27
N ALA A 24 -4.82 3.88 -7.12
CA ALA A 24 -3.77 3.48 -8.05
C ALA A 24 -4.42 3.06 -9.38
N VAL A 25 -3.85 3.47 -10.51
CA VAL A 25 -4.41 3.17 -11.84
C VAL A 25 -3.49 2.23 -12.60
N LEU A 26 -4.03 1.17 -13.19
CA LEU A 26 -3.21 0.09 -13.76
C LEU A 26 -2.28 0.55 -14.90
N TRP A 27 -2.69 1.58 -15.64
CA TRP A 27 -1.93 2.19 -16.74
C TRP A 27 -0.73 3.02 -16.30
N ASP A 28 -0.52 3.23 -14.99
CA ASP A 28 0.60 3.99 -14.43
C ASP A 28 1.84 3.13 -14.12
N GLN A 29 1.87 1.89 -14.61
CA GLN A 29 2.94 0.93 -14.31
C GLN A 29 3.14 0.79 -12.78
N VAL A 30 2.04 0.53 -12.08
CA VAL A 30 1.99 0.52 -10.61
C VAL A 30 2.86 -0.60 -10.04
N THR A 31 3.78 -0.26 -9.15
CA THR A 31 4.57 -1.21 -8.36
C THR A 31 4.07 -1.22 -6.93
N LEU A 32 3.81 -2.42 -6.41
CA LEU A 32 3.46 -2.64 -5.01
C LEU A 32 4.67 -3.20 -4.27
N THR A 33 4.99 -2.61 -3.12
CA THR A 33 6.10 -3.04 -2.25
C THR A 33 5.61 -3.29 -0.83
N CYS A 34 5.79 -4.51 -0.35
CA CYS A 34 5.50 -4.88 1.03
C CYS A 34 6.69 -4.50 1.92
N LYS A 35 6.54 -3.42 2.69
CA LYS A 35 7.50 -2.97 3.68
C LYS A 35 7.15 -3.49 5.07
N SER A 36 8.15 -4.00 5.76
CA SER A 36 8.08 -4.31 7.18
C SER A 36 9.46 -4.13 7.78
N SER A 37 9.48 -3.72 9.05
CA SER A 37 10.67 -3.38 9.80
C SER A 37 11.37 -4.59 10.42
N GLY A 38 10.85 -5.81 10.25
CA GLY A 38 11.48 -7.03 10.73
C GLY A 38 12.32 -7.76 9.68
N ILE A 39 12.88 -8.89 10.10
CA ILE A 39 13.86 -9.67 9.32
C ILE A 39 13.21 -10.22 8.04
N PHE A 40 13.98 -10.29 6.95
CA PHE A 40 13.57 -10.90 5.68
C PHE A 40 12.84 -12.23 5.93
N GLY A 41 11.54 -12.23 5.67
CA GLY A 41 10.65 -13.38 5.80
C GLY A 41 9.78 -13.52 4.57
N LYS A 42 9.14 -14.69 4.43
CA LYS A 42 8.19 -14.96 3.34
C LYS A 42 7.06 -13.93 3.38
N THR A 43 6.92 -13.14 2.32
CA THR A 43 5.77 -12.25 2.13
C THR A 43 4.63 -13.05 1.51
N ILE A 44 3.48 -13.07 2.16
CA ILE A 44 2.25 -13.64 1.59
C ILE A 44 1.46 -12.49 0.97
N TRP A 45 1.17 -12.59 -0.31
CA TRP A 45 0.36 -11.61 -1.01
C TRP A 45 -1.10 -12.02 -1.04
N TYR A 46 -1.99 -11.04 -1.00
CA TYR A 46 -3.43 -11.23 -1.17
C TYR A 46 -3.91 -10.35 -2.32
N LYS A 47 -4.76 -10.93 -3.17
CA LYS A 47 -5.53 -10.22 -4.18
C LYS A 47 -6.99 -10.56 -3.97
N ASP A 48 -7.85 -9.55 -3.84
CA ASP A 48 -9.29 -9.70 -3.64
C ASP A 48 -9.60 -10.63 -2.44
N LYS A 49 -8.83 -10.46 -1.35
CA LYS A 49 -8.85 -11.26 -0.11
C LYS A 49 -8.46 -12.74 -0.28
N GLN A 50 -8.07 -13.17 -1.46
CA GLN A 50 -7.56 -14.51 -1.72
C GLN A 50 -6.03 -14.53 -1.64
N PRO A 51 -5.43 -15.54 -0.99
CA PRO A 51 -3.99 -15.68 -0.98
C PRO A 51 -3.50 -15.92 -2.40
N TRP A 52 -2.55 -15.09 -2.82
CA TRP A 52 -1.88 -15.21 -4.10
C TRP A 52 -0.54 -15.89 -3.86
N LEU A 53 -0.52 -17.22 -4.00
CA LEU A 53 0.59 -18.10 -3.65
C LEU A 53 1.77 -18.08 -4.64
N GLU A 54 2.03 -16.97 -5.32
CA GLU A 54 3.27 -16.82 -6.09
C GLU A 54 4.41 -16.43 -5.14
N GLU A 55 5.59 -17.06 -5.31
CA GLU A 55 6.83 -16.63 -4.65
C GLU A 55 7.27 -15.28 -5.22
N LYS A 56 6.58 -14.22 -4.79
CA LYS A 56 6.95 -12.86 -5.14
C LYS A 56 8.00 -12.38 -4.17
N LEU A 57 8.96 -11.62 -4.70
CA LEU A 57 9.82 -10.77 -3.88
C LEU A 57 8.95 -9.81 -3.05
N ASN A 58 9.62 -8.96 -2.26
CA ASN A 58 8.96 -7.90 -1.51
C ASN A 58 8.24 -6.86 -2.40
N SER A 59 8.47 -6.88 -3.72
CA SER A 59 7.83 -5.97 -4.66
C SER A 59 7.47 -6.66 -5.97
N PHE A 60 6.42 -6.20 -6.64
CA PHE A 60 6.08 -6.62 -7.99
C PHE A 60 5.31 -5.54 -8.77
N LEU A 61 5.37 -5.64 -10.09
CA LEU A 61 4.58 -4.82 -11.01
C LEU A 61 3.15 -5.35 -11.09
N VAL A 62 2.17 -4.49 -10.84
CA VAL A 62 0.75 -4.84 -10.92
C VAL A 62 0.31 -4.90 -12.37
N THR A 63 -0.30 -6.02 -12.76
CA THR A 63 -0.79 -6.28 -14.12
C THR A 63 -2.30 -6.47 -14.21
N ARG A 64 -3.01 -6.46 -13.08
CA ARG A 64 -4.45 -6.64 -13.00
C ARG A 64 -5.04 -5.65 -11.99
N SER A 65 -6.27 -5.22 -12.22
CA SER A 65 -7.03 -4.49 -11.21
C SER A 65 -7.46 -5.42 -10.07
N GLY A 66 -7.77 -4.82 -8.93
CA GLY A 66 -8.24 -5.50 -7.73
C GLY A 66 -7.74 -4.84 -6.46
N THR A 67 -8.09 -5.44 -5.33
CA THR A 67 -7.68 -5.01 -4.00
C THR A 67 -6.50 -5.86 -3.53
N TYR A 68 -5.40 -5.22 -3.16
CA TYR A 68 -4.15 -5.87 -2.79
C TYR A 68 -3.83 -5.65 -1.32
N ALA A 69 -3.29 -6.68 -0.68
CA ALA A 69 -2.67 -6.58 0.65
C ALA A 69 -1.47 -7.53 0.72
N CYS A 70 -0.58 -7.29 1.68
CA CYS A 70 0.48 -8.24 2.00
C CYS A 70 0.46 -8.58 3.48
N HIS A 71 0.89 -9.79 3.81
CA HIS A 71 1.04 -10.27 5.17
C HIS A 71 2.49 -10.70 5.38
N ARG A 72 3.03 -10.30 6.53
CA ARG A 72 4.27 -10.84 7.06
C ARG A 72 4.02 -11.45 8.43
N TRP A 73 4.73 -12.54 8.69
CA TRP A 73 4.56 -13.33 9.91
C TRP A 73 4.81 -12.52 11.19
N ASP A 74 5.79 -11.62 11.15
CA ASP A 74 6.27 -10.83 12.28
C ASP A 74 5.44 -9.56 12.55
N THR A 75 4.85 -8.98 11.50
CA THR A 75 4.30 -7.61 11.51
C THR A 75 2.84 -7.56 11.03
N GLY A 76 2.25 -8.70 10.71
CA GLY A 76 0.82 -8.87 10.44
C GLY A 76 0.42 -8.54 9.00
N LEU A 77 -0.90 -8.38 8.81
CA LEU A 77 -1.53 -8.02 7.52
C LEU A 77 -1.50 -6.50 7.33
N SER A 78 -1.15 -6.05 6.12
CA SER A 78 -1.17 -4.64 5.75
C SER A 78 -2.60 -4.12 5.51
N PRO A 79 -2.82 -2.80 5.57
CA PRO A 79 -3.97 -2.17 4.93
C PRO A 79 -4.04 -2.52 3.44
N THR A 80 -5.25 -2.44 2.88
CA THR A 80 -5.51 -2.75 1.48
C THR A 80 -5.26 -1.56 0.57
N VAL A 81 -4.81 -1.83 -0.66
CA VAL A 81 -4.68 -0.85 -1.74
C VAL A 81 -5.54 -1.29 -2.91
N ASP A 82 -6.34 -0.36 -3.44
CA ASP A 82 -7.13 -0.60 -4.65
C ASP A 82 -6.37 -0.15 -5.90
N VAL A 83 -6.30 -1.05 -6.89
CA VAL A 83 -5.78 -0.78 -8.22
C VAL A 83 -6.93 -0.86 -9.21
N VAL A 84 -7.23 0.24 -9.89
CA VAL A 84 -8.39 0.39 -10.76
C VAL A 84 -8.03 0.54 -12.23
N THR A 85 -9.00 0.23 -13.09
CA THR A 85 -8.93 0.39 -14.55
C THR A 85 -10.12 1.22 -15.05
N VAL A 86 -10.46 2.30 -14.35
CA VAL A 86 -11.57 3.19 -14.73
C VAL A 86 -11.05 4.53 -15.24
N THR A 87 -11.81 5.21 -16.08
CA THR A 87 -11.52 6.57 -16.58
C THR A 87 -12.81 7.40 -16.64
N PRO A 88 -12.79 8.70 -16.29
CA PRO A 88 -11.66 9.44 -15.73
C PRO A 88 -11.43 9.12 -14.24
N VAL A 89 -10.21 9.35 -13.75
CA VAL A 89 -9.84 9.20 -12.33
C VAL A 89 -9.17 10.47 -11.83
N LEU A 90 -9.66 10.99 -10.71
CA LEU A 90 -8.98 12.02 -9.94
C LEU A 90 -8.15 11.34 -8.84
N GLN A 91 -6.85 11.56 -8.87
CA GLN A 91 -5.90 11.00 -7.91
C GLN A 91 -5.40 12.05 -6.92
N VAL A 92 -5.16 11.61 -5.69
CA VAL A 92 -4.53 12.38 -4.61
C VAL A 92 -3.24 11.67 -4.14
N PRO A 93 -2.29 12.38 -3.52
CA PRO A 93 -1.14 11.75 -2.88
C PRO A 93 -1.56 10.76 -1.77
N VAL A 94 -0.84 9.65 -1.63
CA VAL A 94 -1.13 8.63 -0.59
C VAL A 94 -0.80 9.11 0.83
N GLN A 95 0.07 10.10 0.98
CA GLN A 95 0.49 10.63 2.28
C GLN A 95 -0.62 11.39 2.99
N ALA A 96 -0.57 11.37 4.33
CA ALA A 96 -1.46 12.19 5.15
C ALA A 96 -1.25 13.68 4.85
N LEU A 97 -2.34 14.42 4.83
CA LEU A 97 -2.36 15.86 4.61
C LEU A 97 -2.71 16.55 5.92
N LEU A 98 -2.02 17.65 6.21
CA LEU A 98 -2.22 18.48 7.39
C LEU A 98 -2.83 19.82 7.01
N GLU A 99 -3.35 20.52 8.01
CA GLU A 99 -3.88 21.87 7.81
C GLU A 99 -2.77 22.82 7.34
N GLY A 100 -3.02 23.55 6.26
CA GLY A 100 -2.05 24.43 5.62
C GLY A 100 -1.23 23.78 4.50
N ASP A 101 -1.32 22.46 4.30
CA ASP A 101 -0.63 21.78 3.20
C ASP A 101 -1.20 22.20 1.83
N THR A 102 -0.31 22.39 0.86
CA THR A 102 -0.68 22.52 -0.55
C THR A 102 -0.72 21.15 -1.20
N VAL A 103 -1.84 20.81 -1.83
CA VAL A 103 -2.07 19.51 -2.49
C VAL A 103 -2.07 19.66 -3.99
N THR A 104 -1.34 18.77 -4.67
CA THR A 104 -1.43 18.59 -6.11
C THR A 104 -2.37 17.44 -6.42
N LEU A 105 -3.48 17.74 -7.10
CA LEU A 105 -4.38 16.73 -7.65
C LEU A 105 -3.93 16.32 -9.05
N ARG A 106 -4.16 15.06 -9.42
CA ARG A 106 -3.83 14.55 -10.74
C ARG A 106 -5.05 13.97 -11.42
N CYS A 107 -5.43 14.51 -12.58
CA CYS A 107 -6.47 13.93 -13.42
C CYS A 107 -5.86 12.94 -14.41
N ARG A 108 -6.37 11.71 -14.45
CA ARG A 108 -6.06 10.69 -15.44
C ARG A 108 -7.28 10.48 -16.33
N VAL A 109 -7.10 10.67 -17.62
CA VAL A 109 -8.11 10.51 -18.68
C VAL A 109 -7.67 9.45 -19.68
#